data_AF-L9YY15-F1
#
_entry.id   AF-L9YY15-F1
#
_cell.length_a   1.000
_cell.length_b   1.000
_cell.length_c   1.000
_cell.angle_alpha   90.00
_cell.angle_beta   90.00
_cell.angle_gamma   90.00
#
_symmetry.space_group_name_H-M   'P 1'
#
loop_
_entity.id
_entity.type
_entity.pdbx_description
1 polymer ?
#
loop_
_entity_poly.entity_id
_entity_poly.type
_entity_poly.pdbx_seq_one_letter_code
_entity_poly.pdbx_strand_id
1 'polypeptide(L)'
;MTRNTADSERTDSRPSRSDDAVEASPVRTQAAARADRLAEENARLRAAYARSMQGTYRHTARWLAVIGAVAVLGGGLVHHGRPVLFALGATGLFGAVLTYYLTPGRFVAATVGDCVSAAAAANAQALVDDLALEDDRRYLPGTDPSSVRLFVPQRADSDPPADAAGPFVTRPAERGLVLEPTGGRLLAAFERTLDGPLPAEPTVAATRLADGLVEQFELASEADPAVDPDDGRATVAVHSAVFGDVDRFDHPVASFLAVGFAAALDRPVDLEVEPGADRSEWLITCRWDPA
;
A
#
# COMPACT_ATOMS: atom_id res chain seq x y z
N MET A 1 -49.05 68.57 -17.31
CA MET A 1 -50.18 68.72 -16.37
C MET A 1 -50.56 67.30 -15.94
N THR A 2 -50.42 67.00 -14.63
CA THR A 2 -51.11 65.94 -13.82
C THR A 2 -50.97 64.45 -14.23
N ARG A 3 -50.30 63.61 -13.41
CA ARG A 3 -50.84 62.74 -12.30
C ARG A 3 -51.70 61.57 -12.83
N ASN A 4 -51.70 60.33 -12.34
CA ASN A 4 -51.10 59.65 -11.19
C ASN A 4 -51.40 58.14 -11.37
N THR A 5 -50.55 57.31 -10.77
CA THR A 5 -50.66 55.91 -10.32
C THR A 5 -52.01 55.13 -10.33
N ALA A 6 -51.84 53.83 -10.66
CA ALA A 6 -52.29 52.60 -9.97
C ALA A 6 -53.77 52.13 -10.10
N ASP A 7 -53.95 50.91 -10.63
CA ASP A 7 -54.15 49.65 -9.85
C ASP A 7 -55.13 48.65 -10.54
N SER A 8 -54.95 47.35 -10.23
CA SER A 8 -55.75 46.14 -10.53
C SER A 8 -55.69 45.57 -11.96
N GLU A 9 -55.58 44.26 -12.22
CA GLU A 9 -55.65 43.05 -11.37
C GLU A 9 -55.17 41.83 -12.21
N ARG A 10 -54.50 40.88 -11.54
CA ARG A 10 -54.68 39.42 -11.68
C ARG A 10 -54.41 38.73 -13.04
N THR A 11 -53.31 37.97 -13.12
CA THR A 11 -53.32 36.50 -12.95
C THR A 11 -51.89 35.97 -12.88
N ASP A 12 -51.60 35.47 -11.69
CA ASP A 12 -50.39 34.78 -11.27
C ASP A 12 -50.45 33.32 -11.73
N SER A 13 -49.38 32.79 -12.30
CA SER A 13 -49.15 31.36 -12.54
C SER A 13 -47.66 31.11 -12.76
N ARG A 14 -46.85 31.41 -11.74
CA ARG A 14 -45.57 30.70 -11.56
C ARG A 14 -45.85 29.34 -10.95
N PRO A 15 -45.38 28.22 -11.52
CA PRO A 15 -45.40 26.96 -10.79
C PRO A 15 -44.50 27.11 -9.56
N SER A 16 -45.12 26.87 -8.41
CA SER A 16 -44.53 26.82 -7.08
C SER A 16 -43.31 25.91 -7.08
N ARG A 17 -42.14 26.49 -6.80
CA ARG A 17 -40.90 25.78 -6.49
C ARG A 17 -40.81 25.72 -4.96
N SER A 18 -41.54 24.80 -4.35
CA SER A 18 -41.36 24.39 -2.94
C SER A 18 -42.31 23.23 -2.64
N ASP A 19 -41.81 22.00 -2.63
CA ASP A 19 -42.27 20.94 -1.70
C ASP A 19 -41.46 19.62 -1.76
N ASP A 20 -40.57 19.40 -2.73
CA ASP A 20 -39.80 18.12 -2.81
C ASP A 20 -38.49 18.06 -1.99
N ALA A 21 -38.17 19.09 -1.20
CA ALA A 21 -36.87 19.17 -0.52
C ALA A 21 -36.82 18.53 0.89
N VAL A 22 -37.94 18.09 1.46
CA VAL A 22 -38.00 17.65 2.87
C VAL A 22 -38.11 16.12 3.04
N GLU A 23 -38.59 15.36 2.06
CA GLU A 23 -38.75 13.90 2.20
C GLU A 23 -37.51 13.06 1.80
N ALA A 24 -36.52 13.64 1.13
CA ALA A 24 -35.32 12.90 0.67
C ALA A 24 -34.25 12.69 1.76
N SER A 25 -34.40 13.30 2.94
CA SER A 25 -33.42 13.26 4.03
C SER A 25 -33.43 11.94 4.84
N PRO A 26 -34.57 11.43 5.35
CA PRO A 26 -34.57 10.24 6.20
C PRO A 26 -34.18 8.94 5.48
N VAL A 27 -34.49 8.81 4.18
CA VAL A 27 -34.18 7.61 3.39
C VAL A 27 -32.68 7.50 3.09
N ARG A 28 -32.01 8.63 2.80
CA ARG A 28 -30.55 8.66 2.60
C ARG A 28 -29.79 8.39 3.90
N THR A 29 -30.28 8.92 5.03
CA THR A 29 -29.70 8.64 6.35
C THR A 29 -29.84 7.16 6.74
N GLN A 30 -30.97 6.53 6.44
CA GLN A 30 -31.15 5.08 6.67
C GLN A 30 -30.29 4.22 5.74
N ALA A 31 -30.08 4.65 4.50
CA ALA A 31 -29.18 3.97 3.56
C ALA A 31 -27.72 4.06 3.99
N ALA A 32 -27.26 5.23 4.42
CA ALA A 32 -25.92 5.44 4.97
C ALA A 32 -25.69 4.60 6.23
N ALA A 33 -26.62 4.63 7.19
CA ALA A 33 -26.52 3.85 8.41
C ALA A 33 -26.51 2.32 8.17
N ARG A 34 -27.16 1.84 7.10
CA ARG A 34 -27.08 0.43 6.68
C ARG A 34 -25.75 0.11 6.01
N ALA A 35 -25.22 1.00 5.19
CA ALA A 35 -23.92 0.83 4.55
C ALA A 35 -22.80 0.75 5.60
N ASP A 36 -22.83 1.63 6.60
CA ASP A 36 -21.85 1.65 7.69
C ASP A 36 -21.90 0.35 8.51
N ARG A 37 -23.11 -0.10 8.88
CA ARG A 37 -23.28 -1.38 9.60
C ARG A 37 -22.80 -2.58 8.77
N LEU A 38 -23.08 -2.59 7.47
CA LEU A 38 -22.64 -3.67 6.58
C LEU A 38 -21.12 -3.65 6.40
N ALA A 39 -20.49 -2.48 6.34
CA ALA A 39 -19.03 -2.35 6.26
C ALA A 39 -18.36 -2.85 7.55
N GLU A 40 -18.91 -2.50 8.72
CA GLU A 40 -18.48 -3.01 10.02
C GLU A 40 -18.64 -4.53 10.13
N GLU A 41 -19.77 -5.08 9.67
CA GLU A 41 -20.01 -6.52 9.65
C GLU A 41 -19.07 -7.25 8.67
N ASN A 42 -18.80 -6.67 7.49
CA ASN A 42 -17.87 -7.23 6.51
C ASN A 42 -16.42 -7.24 7.06
N ALA A 43 -16.00 -6.14 7.69
CA ALA A 43 -14.70 -6.04 8.36
C ALA A 43 -14.58 -7.06 9.50
N ARG A 44 -15.63 -7.21 10.30
CA ARG A 44 -15.69 -8.21 11.39
C ARG A 44 -15.66 -9.64 10.86
N LEU A 45 -16.38 -9.94 9.78
CA LEU A 45 -16.39 -11.26 9.13
C LEU A 45 -15.03 -11.60 8.54
N ARG A 46 -14.37 -10.66 7.86
CA ARG A 46 -12.99 -10.84 7.36
C ARG A 46 -12.00 -11.07 8.49
N ALA A 47 -12.10 -10.32 9.58
CA ALA A 47 -11.29 -10.53 10.79
C ALA A 47 -11.58 -11.86 11.50
N ALA A 48 -12.82 -12.37 11.42
CA ALA A 48 -13.18 -13.69 11.93
C ALA A 48 -12.65 -14.82 11.03
N TYR A 49 -12.71 -14.65 9.71
CA TYR A 49 -12.20 -15.62 8.73
C TYR A 49 -10.67 -15.74 8.80
N ALA A 50 -9.96 -14.62 8.98
CA ALA A 50 -8.52 -14.60 9.18
C ALA A 50 -8.07 -15.38 10.44
N ARG A 51 -8.86 -15.33 11.52
CA ARG A 51 -8.58 -16.07 12.76
C ARG A 51 -8.81 -17.59 12.64
N SER A 52 -9.69 -18.02 11.73
CA SER A 52 -10.03 -19.44 11.54
C SER A 52 -8.96 -20.22 10.76
N MET A 53 -8.10 -19.57 9.99
CA MET A 53 -7.18 -20.27 9.08
C MET A 53 -5.85 -20.73 9.72
N GLN A 54 -5.51 -20.28 10.93
CA GLN A 54 -4.16 -20.51 11.48
C GLN A 54 -3.92 -21.92 12.06
N GLY A 55 -4.97 -22.71 12.36
CA GLY A 55 -4.84 -24.02 13.00
C GLY A 55 -4.90 -25.25 12.08
N THR A 56 -5.62 -25.15 10.97
CA THR A 56 -6.06 -26.33 10.21
C THR A 56 -4.98 -26.88 9.27
N TYR A 57 -4.14 -26.03 8.67
CA TYR A 57 -3.21 -26.44 7.61
C TYR A 57 -2.06 -27.35 8.08
N ARG A 58 -1.48 -27.10 9.27
CA ARG A 58 -0.44 -27.99 9.83
C ARG A 58 -1.00 -29.35 10.22
N HIS A 59 -2.27 -29.41 10.60
CA HIS A 59 -2.94 -30.67 10.91
C HIS A 59 -3.18 -31.48 9.64
N THR A 60 -3.56 -30.82 8.54
CA THR A 60 -3.71 -31.44 7.22
C THR A 60 -2.39 -31.99 6.69
N ALA A 61 -1.29 -31.23 6.77
CA ALA A 61 0.04 -31.70 6.35
C ALA A 61 0.48 -32.98 7.10
N ARG A 62 0.22 -33.05 8.42
CA ARG A 62 0.50 -34.24 9.24
C ARG A 62 -0.37 -35.43 8.85
N TRP A 63 -1.66 -35.21 8.58
CA TRP A 63 -2.54 -36.28 8.12
C TRP A 63 -2.12 -36.84 6.76
N LEU A 64 -1.75 -35.98 5.80
CA LEU A 64 -1.22 -36.43 4.50
C LEU A 64 0.07 -37.22 4.65
N ALA A 65 0.98 -36.80 5.53
CA ALA A 65 2.21 -37.53 5.81
C ALA A 65 1.94 -38.93 6.40
N VAL A 66 1.01 -39.03 7.34
CA VAL A 66 0.60 -40.30 7.95
C VAL A 66 -0.05 -41.22 6.92
N ILE A 67 -0.99 -40.72 6.11
CA ILE A 67 -1.66 -41.50 5.07
C ILE A 67 -0.64 -41.99 4.03
N GLY A 68 0.27 -41.10 3.59
CA GLY A 68 1.33 -41.45 2.66
C GLY A 68 2.26 -42.54 3.21
N ALA A 69 2.70 -42.41 4.46
CA ALA A 69 3.56 -43.39 5.13
C ALA A 69 2.87 -44.75 5.29
N VAL A 70 1.59 -44.76 5.69
CA VAL A 70 0.79 -45.98 5.82
C VAL A 70 0.60 -46.67 4.46
N ALA A 71 0.36 -45.91 3.38
CA ALA A 71 0.22 -46.46 2.04
C ALA A 71 1.53 -47.10 1.52
N VAL A 72 2.68 -46.45 1.75
CA VAL A 72 4.01 -47.01 1.42
C VAL A 72 4.27 -48.29 2.21
N LEU A 73 4.00 -48.29 3.52
CA LEU A 73 4.16 -49.48 4.37
C LEU A 73 3.24 -50.62 3.90
N GLY A 74 1.98 -50.33 3.60
CA GLY A 74 1.02 -51.29 3.06
C GLY A 74 1.45 -51.90 1.72
N GLY A 75 2.06 -51.10 0.83
CA GLY A 75 2.62 -51.56 -0.44
C GLY A 75 3.78 -52.56 -0.28
N GLY A 76 4.52 -52.49 0.82
CA GLY A 76 5.55 -53.47 1.16
C GLY A 76 4.96 -54.86 1.47
N LEU A 77 3.91 -54.90 2.31
CA LEU A 77 3.31 -56.14 2.80
C LEU A 77 2.36 -56.82 1.79
N VAL A 78 1.68 -56.06 0.94
CA VAL A 78 0.68 -56.61 0.01
C VAL A 78 1.28 -56.74 -1.39
N HIS A 79 1.35 -57.96 -1.93
CA HIS A 79 1.88 -58.22 -3.29
C HIS A 79 0.90 -57.89 -4.42
N HIS A 80 -0.42 -57.95 -4.18
CA HIS A 80 -1.45 -57.54 -5.14
C HIS A 80 -1.81 -56.07 -4.94
N GLY A 81 -1.58 -55.22 -5.96
CA GLY A 81 -1.89 -53.78 -5.88
C GLY A 81 -0.74 -52.86 -5.45
N ARG A 82 0.50 -53.38 -5.36
CA ARG A 82 1.72 -52.57 -5.07
C ARG A 82 1.84 -51.28 -5.86
N PRO A 83 1.60 -51.24 -7.19
CA PRO A 83 1.76 -50.00 -7.96
C PRO A 83 0.81 -48.89 -7.49
N VAL A 84 -0.42 -49.25 -7.12
CA VAL A 84 -1.44 -48.29 -6.65
C VAL A 84 -1.07 -47.76 -5.26
N LEU A 85 -0.62 -48.63 -4.36
CA LEU A 85 -0.21 -48.24 -3.01
C LEU A 85 1.04 -47.34 -3.01
N PHE A 86 2.03 -47.64 -3.87
CA PHE A 86 3.19 -46.78 -4.04
C PHE A 86 2.84 -45.44 -4.69
N ALA A 87 1.97 -45.43 -5.70
CA ALA A 87 1.48 -44.18 -6.30
C ALA A 87 0.76 -43.31 -5.26
N LEU A 88 -0.18 -43.89 -4.50
CA LEU A 88 -0.91 -43.18 -3.43
C LEU A 88 0.04 -42.67 -2.33
N GLY A 89 1.01 -43.49 -1.95
CA GLY A 89 2.04 -43.13 -0.97
C GLY A 89 2.91 -41.97 -1.45
N ALA A 90 3.38 -42.02 -2.69
CA ALA A 90 4.17 -40.97 -3.31
C ALA A 90 3.38 -39.65 -3.41
N THR A 91 2.12 -39.69 -3.87
CA THR A 91 1.27 -38.50 -3.95
C THR A 91 0.96 -37.94 -2.57
N GLY A 92 0.68 -38.78 -1.57
CA GLY A 92 0.41 -38.34 -0.19
C GLY A 92 1.64 -37.70 0.46
N LEU A 93 2.81 -38.30 0.30
CA LEU A 93 4.06 -37.76 0.83
C LEU A 93 4.47 -36.48 0.10
N PHE A 94 4.36 -36.45 -1.22
CA PHE A 94 4.61 -35.26 -2.03
C PHE A 94 3.66 -34.12 -1.62
N GLY A 95 2.37 -34.39 -1.49
CA GLY A 95 1.38 -33.43 -1.01
C GLY A 95 1.67 -32.94 0.42
N ALA A 96 2.18 -33.80 1.30
CA ALA A 96 2.60 -33.42 2.64
C ALA A 96 3.81 -32.48 2.63
N VAL A 97 4.83 -32.78 1.82
CA VAL A 97 6.02 -31.92 1.64
C VAL A 97 5.60 -30.58 1.04
N LEU A 98 4.79 -30.60 -0.02
CA LEU A 98 4.28 -29.40 -0.67
C LEU A 98 3.47 -28.54 0.31
N THR A 99 2.54 -29.15 1.06
CA THR A 99 1.75 -28.43 2.07
C THR A 99 2.65 -27.90 3.19
N TYR A 100 3.65 -28.65 3.63
CA TYR A 100 4.57 -28.21 4.68
C TYR A 100 5.40 -27.00 4.24
N TYR A 101 5.93 -27.00 3.02
CA TYR A 101 6.75 -25.92 2.47
C TYR A 101 5.92 -24.71 2.02
N LEU A 102 4.70 -24.93 1.50
CA LEU A 102 3.80 -23.84 1.09
C LEU A 102 3.03 -23.24 2.26
N THR A 103 2.90 -23.93 3.41
CA THR A 103 2.20 -23.38 4.57
C THR A 103 3.04 -22.26 5.19
N PRO A 104 2.57 -21.01 5.16
CA PRO A 104 3.32 -19.88 5.71
C PRO A 104 3.61 -20.08 7.21
N GLY A 105 4.81 -19.69 7.63
CA GLY A 105 5.29 -19.89 8.99
C GLY A 105 4.45 -19.16 10.05
N ARG A 106 3.98 -17.95 9.73
CA ARG A 106 3.10 -17.10 10.55
C ARG A 106 2.30 -16.16 9.64
N PHE A 107 0.98 -16.14 9.78
CA PHE A 107 0.13 -15.13 9.14
C PHE A 107 -0.05 -13.95 10.10
N VAL A 108 0.45 -12.78 9.71
CA VAL A 108 0.13 -11.53 10.40
C VAL A 108 -0.99 -10.87 9.61
N ALA A 109 -2.10 -10.53 10.27
CA ALA A 109 -3.20 -9.83 9.61
C ALA A 109 -2.73 -8.44 9.17
N ALA A 110 -3.16 -7.99 7.99
CA ALA A 110 -2.88 -6.66 7.46
C ALA A 110 -3.16 -5.54 8.49
N THR A 111 -4.23 -5.69 9.28
CA THR A 111 -4.59 -4.75 10.35
C THR A 111 -3.50 -4.60 11.42
N VAL A 112 -2.73 -5.64 11.71
CA VAL A 112 -1.62 -5.57 12.67
C VAL A 112 -0.44 -4.81 12.05
N GLY A 113 -0.15 -5.06 10.77
CA GLY A 113 0.85 -4.31 10.01
C GLY A 113 0.49 -2.83 9.93
N ASP A 114 -0.77 -2.52 9.61
CA ASP A 114 -1.31 -1.16 9.58
C ASP A 114 -1.17 -0.47 10.95
N CYS A 115 -1.54 -1.12 12.06
CA CYS A 115 -1.37 -0.51 13.39
C CYS A 115 0.10 -0.17 13.71
N VAL A 116 1.05 -1.03 13.35
CA VAL A 116 2.48 -0.77 13.58
C VAL A 116 2.96 0.37 12.69
N SER A 117 2.62 0.35 11.40
CA SER A 117 2.98 1.40 10.46
C SER A 117 2.36 2.74 10.84
N ALA A 118 1.07 2.76 11.19
CA ALA A 118 0.36 3.97 11.63
C ALA A 118 0.97 4.57 12.90
N ALA A 119 1.36 3.73 13.87
CA ALA A 119 2.03 4.22 15.08
C ALA A 119 3.41 4.81 14.78
N ALA A 120 4.19 4.18 13.89
CA ALA A 120 5.48 4.70 13.46
C ALA A 120 5.32 6.04 12.70
N ALA A 121 4.39 6.11 11.75
CA ALA A 121 4.06 7.31 11.00
C ALA A 121 3.61 8.45 11.92
N ALA A 122 2.73 8.18 12.89
CA ALA A 122 2.28 9.19 13.85
C ALA A 122 3.42 9.76 14.71
N ASN A 123 4.35 8.92 15.16
CA ASN A 123 5.51 9.38 15.93
C ASN A 123 6.47 10.22 15.07
N ALA A 124 6.70 9.81 13.82
CA ALA A 124 7.55 10.56 12.90
C ALA A 124 6.93 11.90 12.54
N GLN A 125 5.62 11.94 12.26
CA GLN A 125 4.88 13.18 12.02
C GLN A 125 4.96 14.12 13.23
N ALA A 126 4.78 13.60 14.44
CA ALA A 126 4.91 14.42 15.66
C ALA A 126 6.30 15.07 15.80
N LEU A 127 7.37 14.40 15.34
CA LEU A 127 8.72 14.98 15.31
C LEU A 127 8.86 16.06 14.24
N VAL A 128 8.30 15.85 13.05
CA VAL A 128 8.25 16.85 11.97
C VAL A 128 7.54 18.11 12.45
N ASP A 129 6.38 17.94 13.10
CA ASP A 129 5.59 19.04 13.63
C ASP A 129 6.31 19.79 14.76
N ASP A 130 6.91 19.08 15.73
CA ASP A 130 7.63 19.67 16.88
C ASP A 130 8.87 20.46 16.44
N LEU A 131 9.56 19.98 15.41
CA LEU A 131 10.73 20.65 14.83
C LEU A 131 10.38 21.73 13.80
N ALA A 132 9.08 21.92 13.53
CA ALA A 132 8.54 22.82 12.50
C ALA A 132 9.26 22.63 11.17
N LEU A 133 9.36 21.38 10.72
CA LEU A 133 9.90 21.04 9.40
C LEU A 133 8.84 21.22 8.32
N GLU A 134 9.29 21.32 7.07
CA GLU A 134 8.41 21.31 5.91
C GLU A 134 7.83 19.89 5.69
N ASP A 135 6.72 19.78 4.97
CA ASP A 135 6.18 18.47 4.54
C ASP A 135 6.85 17.96 3.25
N ASP A 136 7.91 18.64 2.78
CA ASP A 136 8.70 18.25 1.62
C ASP A 136 9.55 17.01 1.94
N ARG A 137 9.14 15.85 1.44
CA ARG A 137 9.82 14.57 1.66
C ARG A 137 10.77 14.26 0.51
N ARG A 138 12.08 14.32 0.78
CA ARG A 138 13.14 14.05 -0.19
C ARG A 138 13.82 12.71 0.07
N TYR A 139 13.75 11.80 -0.89
CA TYR A 139 14.44 10.52 -0.85
C TYR A 139 15.80 10.66 -1.52
N LEU A 140 16.86 10.57 -0.71
CA LEU A 140 18.24 10.77 -1.14
C LEU A 140 18.85 9.42 -1.52
N PRO A 141 19.42 9.27 -2.74
CA PRO A 141 20.08 8.05 -3.14
C PRO A 141 21.30 7.81 -2.27
N GLY A 142 21.66 6.55 -2.10
CA GLY A 142 22.92 6.15 -1.51
C GLY A 142 23.55 5.03 -2.33
N THR A 143 24.73 4.57 -1.93
CA THR A 143 25.51 3.59 -2.69
C THR A 143 24.89 2.18 -2.74
N ASP A 144 23.98 1.86 -1.84
CA ASP A 144 23.17 0.63 -1.83
C ASP A 144 21.65 0.98 -1.77
N PRO A 145 20.74 0.16 -2.31
CA PRO A 145 19.30 0.40 -2.24
C PRO A 145 18.75 0.52 -0.81
N SER A 146 19.34 -0.21 0.15
CA SER A 146 19.03 -0.05 1.58
C SER A 146 19.61 1.21 2.23
N SER A 147 20.45 1.94 1.48
CA SER A 147 21.09 3.18 1.93
C SER A 147 20.38 4.45 1.47
N VAL A 148 19.26 4.33 0.71
CA VAL A 148 18.40 5.48 0.45
C VAL A 148 17.89 6.06 1.77
N ARG A 149 17.97 7.38 1.93
CA ARG A 149 17.56 8.08 3.15
C ARG A 149 16.40 9.03 2.88
N LEU A 150 15.43 9.08 3.80
CA LEU A 150 14.38 10.09 3.77
C LEU A 150 14.88 11.34 4.50
N PHE A 151 14.96 12.46 3.80
CA PHE A 151 15.28 13.77 4.33
C PHE A 151 14.03 14.66 4.35
N VAL A 152 13.77 15.29 5.49
CA VAL A 152 12.71 16.28 5.68
C VAL A 152 13.39 17.59 6.11
N PRO A 153 13.41 18.62 5.25
CA PRO A 153 14.13 19.84 5.52
C PRO A 153 13.36 20.77 6.47
N GLN A 154 14.07 21.62 7.20
CA GLN A 154 13.45 22.68 8.00
C GLN A 154 12.96 23.86 7.14
N ARG A 155 13.54 24.04 5.96
CA ARG A 155 13.15 25.05 4.98
C ARG A 155 13.26 24.46 3.59
N ALA A 156 12.38 24.84 2.67
CA ALA A 156 12.38 24.36 1.29
C ALA A 156 13.75 24.51 0.57
N ASP A 157 14.53 25.54 0.92
CA ASP A 157 15.85 25.84 0.35
C ASP A 157 17.02 25.15 1.06
N SER A 158 16.75 24.24 2.01
CA SER A 158 17.81 23.52 2.71
C SER A 158 18.45 22.48 1.81
N ASP A 159 19.78 22.46 1.80
CA ASP A 159 20.57 21.47 1.05
C ASP A 159 20.42 20.08 1.69
N PRO A 160 20.32 19.01 0.88
CA PRO A 160 20.34 17.67 1.42
C PRO A 160 21.70 17.35 2.04
N PRO A 161 21.74 16.74 3.24
CA PRO A 161 23.00 16.41 3.90
C PRO A 161 23.73 15.29 3.14
N ALA A 162 25.00 15.52 2.79
CA ALA A 162 25.83 14.51 2.12
C ALA A 162 26.17 13.32 3.03
N ASP A 163 26.27 13.57 4.35
CA ASP A 163 26.46 12.54 5.36
C ASP A 163 25.81 12.97 6.69
N ALA A 164 25.02 12.04 7.24
CA ALA A 164 24.28 12.21 8.49
C ALA A 164 24.60 11.06 9.44
N ALA A 165 25.36 11.37 10.50
CA ALA A 165 25.72 10.42 11.55
C ALA A 165 24.52 10.01 12.45
N GLY A 166 23.41 10.74 12.36
CA GLY A 166 22.20 10.51 13.14
C GLY A 166 20.99 11.18 12.50
N PRO A 167 19.79 11.05 13.09
CA PRO A 167 18.57 11.51 12.48
C PRO A 167 18.42 13.03 12.46
N PHE A 168 18.96 13.75 13.45
CA PHE A 168 18.86 15.20 13.52
C PHE A 168 20.07 15.85 12.85
N VAL A 169 19.83 16.64 11.80
CA VAL A 169 20.87 17.45 11.16
C VAL A 169 20.69 18.90 11.61
N THR A 170 21.71 19.43 12.28
CA THR A 170 21.65 20.77 12.89
C THR A 170 22.53 21.81 12.19
N ARG A 171 23.24 21.41 11.12
CA ARG A 171 24.10 22.31 10.34
C ARG A 171 23.23 23.38 9.66
N PRO A 172 23.58 24.67 9.72
CA PRO A 172 22.67 25.74 9.31
C PRO A 172 22.03 25.62 7.91
N ALA A 173 22.76 25.12 6.92
CA ALA A 173 22.31 24.97 5.53
C ALA A 173 21.58 23.63 5.25
N GLU A 174 21.75 22.64 6.13
CA GLU A 174 21.26 21.26 5.94
C GLU A 174 20.26 20.87 7.05
N ARG A 175 19.66 21.86 7.74
CA ARG A 175 18.84 21.58 8.93
C ARG A 175 17.63 20.74 8.55
N GLY A 176 17.43 19.65 9.26
CA GLY A 176 16.28 18.78 9.04
C GLY A 176 16.41 17.44 9.74
N LEU A 177 15.60 16.50 9.29
CA LEU A 177 15.49 15.14 9.82
C LEU A 177 15.87 14.14 8.72
N VAL A 178 16.75 13.18 9.03
CA VAL A 178 17.19 12.11 8.13
C VAL A 178 16.82 10.75 8.71
N LEU A 179 15.88 10.05 8.09
CA LEU A 179 15.36 8.77 8.55
C LEU A 179 15.75 7.61 7.62
N GLU A 180 15.60 6.38 8.12
CA GLU A 180 15.57 5.19 7.28
C GLU A 180 14.14 5.06 6.73
N PRO A 181 13.93 5.12 5.41
CA PRO A 181 12.61 5.00 4.82
C PRO A 181 12.12 3.54 4.88
N THR A 182 10.83 3.38 5.12
CA THR A 182 10.14 2.08 5.13
C THR A 182 10.35 1.34 3.80
N GLY A 183 10.34 2.08 2.69
CA GLY A 183 10.59 1.60 1.34
C GLY A 183 11.96 0.97 1.13
N GLY A 184 13.00 1.35 1.89
CA GLY A 184 14.36 0.81 1.71
C GLY A 184 14.46 -0.69 1.95
N ARG A 185 13.79 -1.18 3.00
CA ARG A 185 13.76 -2.62 3.29
C ARG A 185 12.88 -3.40 2.31
N LEU A 186 11.83 -2.75 1.79
CA LEU A 186 10.96 -3.32 0.76
C LEU A 186 11.72 -3.44 -0.56
N LEU A 187 12.42 -2.39 -0.99
CA LEU A 187 13.24 -2.43 -2.20
C LEU A 187 14.33 -3.49 -2.13
N ALA A 188 15.06 -3.57 -1.02
CA ALA A 188 16.06 -4.62 -0.82
C ALA A 188 15.47 -6.05 -0.81
N ALA A 189 14.18 -6.21 -0.51
CA ALA A 189 13.47 -7.49 -0.65
C ALA A 189 13.02 -7.75 -2.08
N PHE A 190 12.59 -6.71 -2.79
CA PHE A 190 12.19 -6.74 -4.19
C PHE A 190 13.36 -7.11 -5.11
N GLU A 191 14.53 -6.50 -4.92
CA GLU A 191 15.69 -6.75 -5.77
C GLU A 191 16.24 -8.18 -5.63
N ARG A 192 16.02 -8.83 -4.47
CA ARG A 192 16.39 -10.24 -4.27
C ARG A 192 15.61 -11.20 -5.15
N THR A 193 14.50 -10.77 -5.74
CA THR A 193 13.69 -11.56 -6.67
C THR A 193 13.89 -11.15 -8.13
N LEU A 194 14.65 -10.09 -8.39
CA LEU A 194 14.97 -9.65 -9.74
C LEU A 194 16.23 -10.35 -10.28
N ASP A 195 16.25 -10.57 -11.59
CA ASP A 195 17.45 -11.00 -12.33
C ASP A 195 18.33 -9.78 -12.67
N GLY A 196 18.87 -9.12 -11.64
CA GLY A 196 19.72 -7.92 -11.77
C GLY A 196 19.14 -6.68 -11.08
N PRO A 197 19.86 -5.54 -11.12
CA PRO A 197 19.41 -4.30 -10.49
C PRO A 197 18.19 -3.71 -11.21
N LEU A 198 17.48 -2.81 -10.52
CA LEU A 198 16.39 -2.06 -11.12
C LEU A 198 16.92 -1.21 -12.29
N PRO A 199 16.26 -1.22 -13.47
CA PRO A 199 16.72 -0.45 -14.62
C PRO A 199 16.70 1.06 -14.35
N ALA A 200 17.73 1.78 -14.81
CA ALA A 200 17.81 3.23 -14.68
C ALA A 200 16.88 4.01 -15.64
N GLU A 201 16.17 3.31 -16.52
CA GLU A 201 15.18 3.92 -17.42
C GLU A 201 13.86 4.17 -16.64
N PRO A 202 13.39 5.43 -16.47
CA PRO A 202 12.28 5.76 -15.58
C PRO A 202 10.99 4.97 -15.84
N THR A 203 10.61 4.81 -17.11
CA THR A 203 9.39 4.08 -17.51
C THR A 203 9.46 2.60 -17.16
N VAL A 204 10.62 1.99 -17.37
CA VAL A 204 10.85 0.58 -17.05
C VAL A 204 10.90 0.39 -15.53
N ALA A 205 11.59 1.28 -14.81
CA ALA A 205 11.61 1.28 -13.34
C ALA A 205 10.20 1.39 -12.76
N ALA A 206 9.40 2.34 -13.23
CA ALA A 206 8.03 2.58 -12.77
C ALA A 206 7.15 1.34 -12.94
N THR A 207 7.23 0.68 -14.10
CA THR A 207 6.48 -0.56 -14.38
C THR A 207 6.89 -1.67 -13.43
N ARG A 208 8.21 -1.88 -13.23
CA ARG A 208 8.72 -2.92 -12.32
C ARG A 208 8.32 -2.66 -10.86
N LEU A 209 8.35 -1.41 -10.42
CA LEU A 209 7.93 -1.04 -9.08
C LEU A 209 6.42 -1.22 -8.90
N ALA A 210 5.60 -0.84 -9.88
CA ALA A 210 4.15 -1.07 -9.86
C ALA A 210 3.83 -2.58 -9.78
N ASP A 211 4.48 -3.40 -10.62
CA ASP A 211 4.37 -4.87 -10.55
C ASP A 211 4.77 -5.39 -9.16
N GLY A 212 5.85 -4.88 -8.58
CA GLY A 212 6.30 -5.27 -7.25
C GLY A 212 5.30 -4.95 -6.14
N LEU A 213 4.64 -3.79 -6.21
CA LEU A 213 3.60 -3.41 -5.25
C LEU A 213 2.41 -4.35 -5.27
N VAL A 214 1.94 -4.72 -6.46
CA VAL A 214 0.72 -5.52 -6.64
C VAL A 214 1.01 -7.01 -6.50
N GLU A 215 2.00 -7.53 -7.22
CA GLU A 215 2.21 -8.97 -7.37
C GLU A 215 3.09 -9.57 -6.28
N GLN A 216 4.13 -8.85 -5.86
CA GLN A 216 5.09 -9.39 -4.90
C GLN A 216 4.72 -9.09 -3.45
N PHE A 217 4.33 -7.85 -3.18
CA PHE A 217 4.00 -7.42 -1.82
C PHE A 217 2.51 -7.40 -1.53
N GLU A 218 1.66 -7.45 -2.58
CA GLU A 218 0.20 -7.36 -2.45
C GLU A 218 -0.22 -6.15 -1.61
N LEU A 219 0.50 -5.01 -1.71
CA LEU A 219 0.25 -3.80 -0.92
C LEU A 219 -0.85 -2.92 -1.52
N ALA A 220 -1.20 -3.17 -2.78
CA ALA A 220 -2.29 -2.54 -3.51
C ALA A 220 -2.94 -3.55 -4.44
N SER A 221 -4.21 -3.32 -4.82
CA SER A 221 -4.88 -4.17 -5.80
C SER A 221 -4.49 -3.85 -7.24
N GLU A 222 -4.09 -2.60 -7.48
CA GLU A 222 -3.73 -2.09 -8.81
C GLU A 222 -2.78 -0.89 -8.64
N ALA A 223 -1.84 -0.75 -9.57
CA ALA A 223 -0.88 0.34 -9.61
C ALA A 223 -0.59 0.69 -11.08
N ASP A 224 -1.00 1.88 -11.51
CA ASP A 224 -0.89 2.34 -12.88
C ASP A 224 0.14 3.48 -13.00
N PRO A 225 1.35 3.19 -13.50
CA PRO A 225 2.37 4.22 -13.67
C PRO A 225 2.16 5.04 -14.94
N ALA A 226 2.26 6.36 -14.80
CA ALA A 226 2.38 7.33 -15.87
C ALA A 226 3.67 8.13 -15.67
N VAL A 227 4.60 8.04 -16.64
CA VAL A 227 5.93 8.65 -16.54
C VAL A 227 6.11 9.69 -17.63
N ASP A 228 6.60 10.86 -17.23
CA ASP A 228 7.09 11.93 -18.08
C ASP A 228 8.59 12.14 -17.78
N PRO A 229 9.49 11.47 -18.52
CA PRO A 229 10.92 11.56 -18.27
C PRO A 229 11.51 12.94 -18.56
N ASP A 230 10.91 13.68 -19.49
CA ASP A 230 11.39 14.99 -19.92
C ASP A 230 11.12 16.05 -18.85
N ASP A 231 10.00 15.93 -18.13
CA ASP A 231 9.65 16.75 -16.96
C ASP A 231 10.19 16.18 -15.63
N GLY A 232 10.92 15.05 -15.67
CA GLY A 232 11.46 14.41 -14.47
C GLY A 232 10.39 13.95 -13.48
N ARG A 233 9.28 13.41 -13.97
CA ARG A 233 8.10 13.11 -13.16
C ARG A 233 7.55 11.71 -13.44
N ALA A 234 7.20 10.99 -12.38
CA ALA A 234 6.36 9.79 -12.46
C ALA A 234 5.19 9.91 -11.49
N THR A 235 3.98 9.62 -11.97
CA THR A 235 2.80 9.47 -11.11
C THR A 235 2.29 8.06 -11.21
N VAL A 236 2.12 7.42 -10.06
CA VAL A 236 1.53 6.08 -9.97
C VAL A 236 0.17 6.22 -9.31
N ALA A 237 -0.89 5.88 -10.04
CA ALA A 237 -2.22 5.78 -9.47
C ALA A 237 -2.35 4.42 -8.78
N VAL A 238 -2.66 4.42 -7.49
CA VAL A 238 -2.74 3.21 -6.68
C VAL A 238 -4.14 3.04 -6.14
N HIS A 239 -4.70 1.83 -6.31
CA HIS A 239 -6.03 1.50 -5.83
C HIS A 239 -6.00 0.52 -4.64
N SER A 240 -6.87 0.78 -3.67
CA SER A 240 -7.15 -0.09 -2.52
C SER A 240 -5.88 -0.53 -1.77
N ALA A 241 -5.12 0.44 -1.26
CA ALA A 241 -3.95 0.17 -0.42
C ALA A 241 -4.32 -0.66 0.83
N VAL A 242 -3.42 -1.58 1.21
CA VAL A 242 -3.65 -2.51 2.33
C VAL A 242 -3.51 -1.83 3.70
N PHE A 243 -2.59 -0.88 3.80
CA PHE A 243 -2.41 -0.03 4.97
C PHE A 243 -3.07 1.31 4.69
N GLY A 244 -3.63 1.94 5.73
CA GLY A 244 -4.69 2.95 5.62
C GLY A 244 -4.53 4.04 4.55
N ASP A 245 -4.34 5.29 4.98
CA ASP A 245 -4.24 6.41 4.04
C ASP A 245 -2.80 6.54 3.55
N VAL A 246 -2.61 6.68 2.24
CA VAL A 246 -1.29 6.62 1.59
C VAL A 246 -0.46 7.89 1.81
N ASP A 247 -1.10 8.99 2.21
CA ASP A 247 -0.49 10.29 2.54
C ASP A 247 0.24 10.30 3.90
N ARG A 248 -0.01 9.30 4.76
CA ARG A 248 0.67 9.15 6.05
C ARG A 248 2.19 9.21 5.89
N PHE A 249 2.85 9.75 6.91
CA PHE A 249 4.29 9.90 6.92
C PHE A 249 5.00 8.57 6.59
N ASP A 250 5.79 8.58 5.52
CA ASP A 250 6.57 7.44 5.04
C ASP A 250 5.74 6.16 4.84
N HIS A 251 4.52 6.29 4.31
CA HIS A 251 3.63 5.16 4.03
C HIS A 251 4.32 4.08 3.16
N PRO A 252 4.20 2.77 3.46
CA PRO A 252 4.96 1.72 2.79
C PRO A 252 4.86 1.73 1.26
N VAL A 253 3.67 2.02 0.71
CA VAL A 253 3.45 2.10 -0.75
C VAL A 253 4.20 3.29 -1.36
N ALA A 254 4.00 4.49 -0.84
CA ALA A 254 4.59 5.71 -1.39
C ALA A 254 6.12 5.73 -1.18
N SER A 255 6.56 5.29 0.00
CA SER A 255 7.98 5.13 0.34
C SER A 255 8.68 4.13 -0.58
N PHE A 256 8.06 2.99 -0.88
CA PHE A 256 8.64 2.01 -1.80
C PHE A 256 8.86 2.58 -3.21
N LEU A 257 7.89 3.31 -3.74
CA LEU A 257 8.02 3.96 -5.05
C LEU A 257 9.13 5.01 -5.05
N ALA A 258 9.12 5.92 -4.08
CA ALA A 258 10.10 7.00 -4.00
C ALA A 258 11.53 6.47 -3.82
N VAL A 259 11.71 5.46 -2.95
CA VAL A 259 13.00 4.79 -2.77
C VAL A 259 13.43 4.05 -4.03
N GLY A 260 12.50 3.38 -4.72
CA GLY A 260 12.73 2.71 -6.00
C GLY A 260 13.25 3.66 -7.07
N PHE A 261 12.60 4.82 -7.25
CA PHE A 261 13.05 5.84 -8.19
C PHE A 261 14.39 6.45 -7.77
N ALA A 262 14.58 6.80 -6.50
CA ALA A 262 15.83 7.38 -6.04
C ALA A 262 17.01 6.42 -6.27
N ALA A 263 16.83 5.13 -5.99
CA ALA A 263 17.84 4.11 -6.22
C ALA A 263 18.09 3.83 -7.71
N ALA A 264 17.05 3.71 -8.54
CA ALA A 264 17.20 3.42 -9.97
C ALA A 264 17.86 4.58 -10.73
N LEU A 265 17.49 5.81 -10.39
CA LEU A 265 17.93 7.01 -11.09
C LEU A 265 19.24 7.59 -10.53
N ASP A 266 19.66 7.13 -9.35
CA ASP A 266 20.79 7.68 -8.57
C ASP A 266 20.66 9.19 -8.37
N ARG A 267 19.44 9.65 -8.05
CA ARG A 267 19.07 11.06 -7.91
C ARG A 267 18.12 11.27 -6.73
N PRO A 268 18.15 12.45 -6.07
CA PRO A 268 17.13 12.83 -5.11
C PRO A 268 15.74 12.81 -5.75
N VAL A 269 14.75 12.30 -5.01
CA VAL A 269 13.36 12.25 -5.43
C VAL A 269 12.47 12.95 -4.40
N ASP A 270 11.74 13.98 -4.83
CA ASP A 270 10.67 14.60 -4.04
C ASP A 270 9.38 13.78 -4.20
N LEU A 271 8.68 13.53 -3.08
CA LEU A 271 7.46 12.74 -3.04
C LEU A 271 6.25 13.62 -2.67
N GLU A 272 5.22 13.57 -3.51
CA GLU A 272 3.91 14.16 -3.28
C GLU A 272 2.83 13.09 -3.35
N VAL A 273 1.86 13.10 -2.43
CA VAL A 273 0.76 12.14 -2.40
C VAL A 273 -0.55 12.88 -2.29
N GLU A 274 -1.45 12.63 -3.24
CA GLU A 274 -2.76 13.27 -3.30
C GLU A 274 -3.87 12.20 -3.41
N PRO A 275 -5.07 12.45 -2.89
CA PRO A 275 -6.22 11.59 -3.16
C PRO A 275 -6.58 11.63 -4.65
N GLY A 276 -6.93 10.48 -5.21
CA GLY A 276 -7.40 10.35 -6.59
C GLY A 276 -8.85 10.79 -6.79
N ALA A 277 -9.38 10.50 -7.98
CA ALA A 277 -10.78 10.79 -8.29
C ALA A 277 -11.72 9.86 -7.50
N ASP A 278 -11.31 8.60 -7.35
CA ASP A 278 -12.03 7.61 -6.56
C ASP A 278 -11.56 7.58 -5.09
N ARG A 279 -12.48 7.25 -4.17
CA ARG A 279 -12.19 7.26 -2.72
C ARG A 279 -11.09 6.28 -2.28
N SER A 280 -10.83 5.27 -3.08
CA SER A 280 -9.81 4.25 -2.83
C SER A 280 -8.55 4.44 -3.69
N GLU A 281 -8.52 5.50 -4.49
CA GLU A 281 -7.42 5.84 -5.38
C GLU A 281 -6.52 6.89 -4.72
N TRP A 282 -5.22 6.73 -4.87
CA TRP A 282 -4.20 7.69 -4.47
C TRP A 282 -3.24 7.93 -5.63
N LEU A 283 -2.86 9.19 -5.83
CA LEU A 283 -1.89 9.61 -6.83
C LEU A 283 -0.56 9.87 -6.12
N ILE A 284 0.43 9.02 -6.40
CA ILE A 284 1.76 9.13 -5.82
C ILE A 284 2.69 9.70 -6.88
N THR A 285 3.12 10.94 -6.71
CA THR A 285 3.98 11.64 -7.66
C THR A 285 5.40 11.71 -7.11
N CYS A 286 6.34 11.11 -7.84
CA CYS A 286 7.77 11.22 -7.64
C CYS A 286 8.34 12.22 -8.66
N ARG A 287 9.08 13.22 -8.19
CA ARG A 287 9.78 14.21 -9.03
C ARG A 287 11.28 14.13 -8.81
N TRP A 288 12.05 14.33 -9.86
CA TRP A 288 13.51 14.41 -9.86
C TRP A 288 13.98 15.42 -10.89
N ASP A 289 15.19 15.94 -10.71
CA ASP A 289 15.79 16.81 -11.74
C ASP A 289 16.07 15.99 -13.01
N PRO A 290 15.62 16.43 -14.20
CA PRO A 290 15.88 15.75 -15.46
C PRO A 290 17.38 15.72 -15.80
N ALA A 291 17.78 14.80 -16.69
CA ALA A 291 19.18 14.52 -17.02
C ALA A 291 19.84 15.55 -17.95
#